data_AF-A0A836TAW6-F1
#
_entry.id   AF-A0A836TAW6-F1
#
_cell.length_a   1.000
_cell.length_b   1.000
_cell.length_c   1.000
_cell.angle_alpha   90.00
_cell.angle_beta   90.00
_cell.angle_gamma   90.00
#
_symmetry.space_group_name_H-M   'P 1'
#
loop_
_entity.id
_entity.type
_entity.pdbx_description
1 polymer ?
#
loop_
_entity_poly.entity_id
_entity_poly.type
_entity_poly.pdbx_seq_one_letter_code
_entity_poly.pdbx_strand_id
1 'polypeptide(L)'
;MVCNERGKPVTEIKVVGKAKDTGTKIRFKPDPEIFEVTEFNYDTVAQRLRELAFLNKGVKLILIDERTGKKEEFYSEEGIKGFVALLNKNKPVLHDIIYYSGEKNGIIVEVALQFTDTEFETLFAFANNIHTVEGGT
;
A
#
# COMPACT_ATOMS: atom_id res chain seq x y z
N MET A 1 -6.64 -3.85 -24.97
CA MET A 1 -7.43 -2.87 -24.21
C MET A 1 -8.86 -3.37 -24.14
N VAL A 2 -9.49 -3.23 -22.97
CA VAL A 2 -10.91 -3.48 -22.74
C VAL A 2 -11.47 -2.25 -22.06
N CYS A 3 -12.61 -1.76 -22.54
CA CYS A 3 -13.39 -0.74 -21.88
C CYS A 3 -14.59 -1.41 -21.21
N ASN A 4 -14.86 -1.03 -19.97
CA ASN A 4 -16.03 -1.46 -19.21
C ASN A 4 -16.87 -0.24 -18.85
N GLU A 5 -18.19 -0.39 -18.88
CA GLU A 5 -19.15 0.60 -18.40
C GLU A 5 -20.07 -0.07 -17.38
N ARG A 6 -20.09 0.46 -16.14
CA ARG A 6 -20.85 -0.11 -15.02
C ARG A 6 -20.67 -1.63 -14.86
N GLY A 7 -19.42 -2.09 -14.99
CA GLY A 7 -19.05 -3.50 -14.87
C GLY A 7 -19.35 -4.37 -16.11
N LYS A 8 -19.96 -3.82 -17.16
CA LYS A 8 -20.22 -4.55 -18.41
C LYS A 8 -19.14 -4.24 -19.45
N PRO A 9 -18.53 -5.25 -20.09
CA PRO A 9 -17.56 -5.03 -21.16
C PRO A 9 -18.27 -4.42 -22.38
N VAL A 10 -17.84 -3.23 -22.80
CA VAL A 10 -18.34 -2.56 -24.00
C VAL A 10 -17.50 -2.86 -25.24
N THR A 11 -16.32 -3.44 -25.05
CA THR A 11 -15.42 -3.87 -26.12
C THR A 11 -14.76 -5.20 -25.77
N GLU A 12 -14.50 -6.04 -26.76
CA GLU A 12 -13.61 -7.19 -26.60
C GLU A 12 -12.15 -6.76 -26.36
N ILE A 13 -11.31 -7.70 -25.89
CA ILE A 13 -9.87 -7.48 -25.75
C ILE A 13 -9.26 -7.24 -27.13
N LYS A 14 -8.76 -6.02 -27.36
CA LYS A 14 -8.06 -5.67 -28.61
C LYS A 14 -6.56 -5.52 -28.41
N VAL A 15 -5.77 -6.03 -29.35
CA VAL A 15 -4.34 -5.70 -29.49
C VAL A 15 -4.24 -4.31 -30.10
N VAL A 16 -3.60 -3.37 -29.39
CA VAL A 16 -3.51 -1.95 -29.81
C VAL A 16 -2.13 -1.57 -30.37
N GLY A 17 -1.16 -2.49 -30.33
CA GLY A 17 0.20 -2.24 -30.80
C GLY A 17 1.20 -3.24 -30.21
N LYS A 18 2.48 -3.08 -30.57
CA LYS A 18 3.60 -3.82 -29.98
C LYS A 18 4.16 -3.06 -28.78
N ALA A 19 4.48 -3.77 -27.71
CA ALA A 19 5.16 -3.23 -26.54
C ALA A 19 6.59 -3.79 -26.45
N LYS A 20 7.51 -3.01 -25.90
CA LYS A 20 8.88 -3.47 -25.57
C LYS A 20 8.96 -4.09 -24.17
N ASP A 21 8.01 -3.73 -23.31
CA ASP A 21 7.96 -4.07 -21.89
C ASP A 21 6.65 -4.78 -21.53
N THR A 22 6.58 -5.31 -20.31
CA THR A 22 5.41 -6.00 -19.76
C THR A 22 4.77 -5.19 -18.64
N GLY A 23 3.43 -5.16 -18.58
CA GLY A 23 2.71 -4.53 -17.49
C GLY A 23 1.21 -4.43 -17.75
N THR A 24 0.47 -4.00 -16.72
CA THR A 24 -0.98 -3.84 -16.78
C THR A 24 -1.33 -2.42 -16.37
N LYS A 25 -2.14 -1.73 -17.19
CA LYS A 25 -2.68 -0.41 -16.87
C LYS A 25 -4.18 -0.51 -16.65
N ILE A 26 -4.64 -0.08 -15.48
CA ILE A 26 -6.05 -0.01 -15.11
C ILE A 26 -6.44 1.47 -14.96
N ARG A 27 -7.57 1.87 -15.54
CA ARG A 27 -8.19 3.18 -15.36
C ARG A 27 -9.68 2.96 -15.13
N PHE A 28 -10.23 3.58 -14.10
CA PHE A 28 -11.65 3.48 -13.79
C PHE A 28 -12.19 4.84 -13.34
N LYS A 29 -13.52 4.98 -13.39
CA LYS A 29 -14.25 6.12 -12.87
C LYS A 29 -15.29 5.58 -11.87
N PRO A 30 -15.31 6.06 -10.61
CA PRO A 30 -16.33 5.67 -9.64
C PRO A 30 -17.75 6.00 -10.14
N ASP A 31 -18.71 5.13 -9.85
CA ASP A 31 -20.12 5.31 -10.24
C ASP A 31 -20.85 6.16 -9.17
N PRO A 32 -21.36 7.36 -9.51
CA PRO A 32 -22.06 8.22 -8.56
C PRO A 32 -23.43 7.68 -8.12
N GLU A 33 -23.98 6.66 -8.80
CA GLU A 33 -25.20 5.98 -8.33
C GLU A 33 -24.90 4.99 -7.18
N ILE A 34 -23.63 4.57 -7.03
CA ILE A 34 -23.19 3.62 -6.01
C ILE A 34 -22.49 4.34 -4.86
N PHE A 35 -21.62 5.31 -5.17
CA PHE A 35 -20.81 6.02 -4.18
C PHE A 35 -21.31 7.44 -3.97
N GLU A 36 -21.53 7.82 -2.72
CA GLU A 36 -21.86 9.20 -2.35
C GLU A 36 -20.72 10.18 -2.66
N VAL A 37 -19.47 9.73 -2.42
CA VAL A 37 -18.26 10.51 -2.70
C VAL A 37 -17.45 9.81 -3.79
N THR A 38 -17.25 10.50 -4.91
CA THR A 38 -16.49 9.98 -6.07
C THR A 38 -15.13 10.64 -6.23
N GLU A 39 -14.83 11.66 -5.42
CA GLU A 39 -13.54 12.32 -5.40
C GLU A 39 -12.52 11.53 -4.57
N PHE A 40 -11.36 11.25 -5.17
CA PHE A 40 -10.26 10.61 -4.45
C PHE A 40 -9.54 11.62 -3.56
N ASN A 41 -9.40 11.26 -2.28
CA ASN A 41 -8.57 11.97 -1.32
C ASN A 41 -7.09 11.58 -1.52
N TYR A 42 -6.24 12.56 -1.82
CA TYR A 42 -4.82 12.33 -2.09
C TYR A 42 -4.11 11.71 -0.89
N ASP A 43 -4.28 12.28 0.29
CA ASP A 43 -3.54 11.89 1.49
C ASP A 43 -3.88 10.47 1.93
N THR A 44 -5.13 10.05 1.74
CA THR A 44 -5.57 8.67 1.99
C THR A 44 -4.85 7.68 1.07
N VAL A 45 -4.77 7.96 -0.23
CA VAL A 45 -4.05 7.11 -1.19
C VAL A 45 -2.54 7.13 -0.92
N ALA A 46 -1.98 8.31 -0.63
CA ALA A 46 -0.57 8.49 -0.32
C ALA A 46 -0.17 7.69 0.93
N GLN A 47 -0.97 7.74 1.99
CA GLN A 47 -0.75 6.94 3.19
C GLN A 47 -0.72 5.45 2.87
N ARG A 48 -1.71 4.95 2.10
CA ARG A 48 -1.77 3.53 1.73
C ARG A 48 -0.58 3.09 0.87
N LEU A 49 -0.16 3.91 -0.09
CA LEU A 49 1.02 3.62 -0.92
C LEU A 49 2.32 3.66 -0.10
N ARG A 50 2.42 4.56 0.88
CA ARG A 50 3.55 4.61 1.80
C ARG A 50 3.67 3.33 2.61
N GLU A 51 2.56 2.84 3.17
CA GLU A 51 2.50 1.53 3.86
C GLU A 51 2.95 0.39 2.93
N LEU A 52 2.41 0.33 1.71
CA LEU A 52 2.74 -0.71 0.74
C LEU A 52 4.23 -0.70 0.34
N ALA A 53 4.87 0.47 0.26
CA ALA A 53 6.29 0.58 -0.02
C ALA A 53 7.17 -0.04 1.08
N PHE A 54 6.73 0.02 2.35
CA PHE A 54 7.42 -0.68 3.44
C PHE A 54 7.10 -2.18 3.48
N LEU A 55 5.90 -2.58 3.09
CA LEU A 55 5.56 -4.01 3.02
C LEU A 55 6.29 -4.71 1.86
N ASN A 56 6.59 -3.98 0.78
CA ASN A 56 7.24 -4.51 -0.41
C ASN A 56 8.63 -3.89 -0.60
N LYS A 57 9.62 -4.44 0.11
CA LYS A 57 11.03 -4.01 0.01
C LYS A 57 11.47 -3.94 -1.45
N GLY A 58 12.04 -2.80 -1.85
CA GLY A 58 12.58 -2.60 -3.20
C GLY A 58 11.54 -2.28 -4.29
N VAL A 59 10.25 -2.18 -3.95
CA VAL A 59 9.23 -1.75 -4.92
C VAL A 59 9.07 -0.23 -4.87
N LYS A 60 9.24 0.42 -6.03
CA LYS A 60 9.02 1.85 -6.19
C LYS A 60 7.57 2.11 -6.59
N LEU A 61 6.85 2.88 -5.78
CA LEU A 61 5.48 3.33 -6.04
C LEU A 61 5.50 4.83 -6.32
N ILE A 62 4.70 5.28 -7.28
CA ILE A 62 4.62 6.69 -7.67
C ILE A 62 3.15 7.12 -7.67
N LEU A 63 2.82 8.16 -6.91
CA LEU A 63 1.51 8.77 -6.90
C LEU A 63 1.58 10.14 -7.60
N ILE A 64 0.71 10.34 -8.58
CA ILE A 64 0.59 11.58 -9.34
C ILE A 64 -0.86 12.05 -9.27
N ASP A 65 -1.09 13.25 -8.80
CA ASP A 65 -2.39 13.92 -8.90
C ASP A 65 -2.38 14.92 -10.05
N GLU A 66 -2.99 14.54 -11.16
CA GLU A 66 -3.07 15.38 -12.36
C GLU A 66 -3.89 16.67 -12.15
N ARG A 67 -4.72 16.75 -11.10
CA ARG A 67 -5.54 17.95 -10.79
C ARG A 67 -4.68 19.10 -10.25
N THR A 68 -3.66 18.76 -9.46
CA THR A 68 -2.81 19.73 -8.75
C THR A 68 -1.36 19.71 -9.24
N GLY A 69 -0.96 18.69 -10.00
CA GLY A 69 0.42 18.44 -10.38
C GLY A 69 1.28 17.85 -9.26
N LYS A 70 0.70 17.56 -8.08
CA LYS A 70 1.43 16.99 -6.95
C LYS A 70 1.92 15.58 -7.32
N LYS A 71 3.21 15.33 -7.08
CA LYS A 71 3.85 14.03 -7.30
C LYS A 71 4.62 13.61 -6.07
N GLU A 72 4.46 12.36 -5.67
CA GLU A 72 5.23 11.75 -4.58
C GLU A 72 5.71 10.36 -4.99
N GLU A 73 6.92 10.01 -4.55
CA GLU A 73 7.53 8.70 -4.78
C GLU A 73 7.74 8.00 -3.43
N PHE A 74 7.34 6.74 -3.35
CA PHE A 74 7.47 5.89 -2.17
C PHE A 74 8.38 4.72 -2.50
N TYR A 75 9.41 4.54 -1.69
CA TYR A 75 10.41 3.49 -1.83
C TYR A 75 11.00 3.18 -0.47
N SER A 76 11.21 1.90 -0.15
CA SER A 76 11.86 1.50 1.09
C SER A 76 12.69 0.23 0.89
N GLU A 77 13.89 0.24 1.45
CA GLU A 77 14.77 -0.93 1.56
C GLU A 77 14.67 -1.58 2.94
N GLU A 78 14.28 -0.82 3.97
CA GLU A 78 14.23 -1.29 5.37
C GLU A 78 12.98 -2.11 5.69
N GLY A 79 11.99 -2.10 4.80
CA GLY A 79 10.74 -2.84 4.95
C GLY A 79 9.95 -2.46 6.20
N ILE A 80 9.37 -3.45 6.90
CA ILE A 80 8.52 -3.20 8.08
C ILE A 80 9.26 -2.53 9.25
N LYS A 81 10.59 -2.60 9.31
CA LYS A 81 11.38 -1.83 10.29
C LYS A 81 11.22 -0.33 10.05
N GLY A 82 11.35 0.11 8.80
CA GLY A 82 11.12 1.49 8.41
C GLY A 82 9.66 1.93 8.61
N PHE A 83 8.71 0.99 8.51
CA PHE A 83 7.31 1.27 8.80
C PHE A 83 7.08 1.64 10.27
N VAL A 84 7.65 0.86 11.21
CA VAL A 84 7.60 1.16 12.64
C VAL A 84 8.27 2.51 12.95
N ALA A 85 9.42 2.79 12.32
CA ALA A 85 10.10 4.08 12.47
C ALA A 85 9.21 5.26 12.05
N LEU A 86 8.47 5.11 10.94
CA LEU A 86 7.53 6.11 10.47
C LEU A 86 6.37 6.31 11.44
N LEU A 87 5.75 5.21 11.90
CA LEU A 87 4.61 5.25 12.82
C LEU A 87 4.95 5.97 14.13
N ASN A 88 6.17 5.77 14.62
CA ASN A 88 6.64 6.34 15.88
C ASN A 88 7.45 7.63 15.70
N LYS A 89 7.55 8.20 14.49
CA LYS A 89 8.37 9.38 14.19
C LYS A 89 8.11 10.58 15.12
N ASN A 90 6.86 10.74 15.56
CA ASN A 90 6.42 11.84 16.42
C ASN A 90 6.13 11.41 17.87
N LYS A 91 6.55 10.19 18.27
CA LYS A 91 6.33 9.65 19.62
C LYS A 91 7.65 9.56 20.37
N PRO A 92 7.66 9.74 21.71
CA PRO A 92 8.82 9.44 22.53
C PRO A 92 9.09 7.92 22.54
N VAL A 93 10.16 7.47 21.89
CA VAL A 93 10.55 6.05 21.82
C VAL A 93 11.45 5.67 22.99
N LEU A 94 11.32 4.44 23.48
CA LEU A 94 12.07 3.96 24.66
C LEU A 94 13.33 3.17 24.31
N HIS A 95 13.42 2.65 23.08
CA HIS A 95 14.54 1.85 22.61
C HIS A 95 14.57 1.75 21.07
N ASP A 96 15.64 1.17 20.52
CA ASP A 96 15.79 0.89 19.08
C ASP A 96 14.79 -0.17 18.59
N ILE A 97 14.39 -0.08 17.32
CA ILE A 97 13.40 -1.00 16.74
C ILE A 97 13.91 -2.44 16.77
N ILE A 98 13.13 -3.32 17.40
CA ILE A 98 13.36 -4.75 17.43
C ILE A 98 12.78 -5.34 16.15
N TYR A 99 13.59 -6.12 15.43
CA TYR A 99 13.21 -6.74 14.17
C TYR A 99 13.63 -8.21 14.13
N TYR A 100 12.70 -9.06 13.70
CA TYR A 100 12.94 -10.48 13.46
C TYR A 100 12.32 -10.91 12.14
N SER A 101 13.02 -11.80 11.43
CA SER A 101 12.53 -12.48 10.24
C SER A 101 12.91 -13.94 10.33
N GLY A 102 12.00 -14.83 9.94
CA GLY A 102 12.23 -16.26 9.93
C GLY A 102 11.29 -16.99 8.99
N GLU A 103 11.68 -18.20 8.62
CA GLU A 103 10.88 -19.08 7.78
C GLU A 103 10.74 -20.44 8.46
N LYS A 104 9.52 -20.99 8.46
CA LYS A 104 9.27 -22.36 8.91
C LYS A 104 8.19 -23.00 8.06
N ASN A 105 8.45 -24.21 7.55
CA ASN A 105 7.51 -24.96 6.71
C ASN A 105 6.99 -24.14 5.49
N GLY A 106 7.85 -23.30 4.89
CA GLY A 106 7.48 -22.44 3.76
C GLY A 106 6.65 -21.20 4.15
N ILE A 107 6.40 -20.97 5.43
CA ILE A 107 5.73 -19.77 5.93
C ILE A 107 6.81 -18.80 6.40
N ILE A 108 6.87 -17.63 5.76
CA ILE A 108 7.76 -16.53 6.13
C ILE A 108 7.01 -15.63 7.13
N VAL A 109 7.65 -15.33 8.24
CA VAL A 109 7.15 -14.41 9.26
C VAL A 109 8.18 -13.31 9.47
N GLU A 110 7.75 -12.05 9.32
CA GLU A 110 8.53 -10.88 9.71
C GLU A 110 7.79 -10.12 10.81
N VAL A 111 8.52 -9.66 11.84
CA VAL A 111 7.99 -8.88 12.95
C VAL A 111 8.92 -7.69 13.23
N ALA A 112 8.34 -6.49 13.35
CA ALA A 112 9.01 -5.29 13.82
C ALA A 112 8.18 -4.66 14.94
N LEU A 113 8.83 -4.27 16.04
CA LEU A 113 8.15 -3.64 17.17
C LEU A 113 9.05 -2.63 17.89
N GLN A 114 8.43 -1.63 18.51
CA GLN A 114 9.11 -0.60 19.28
C GLN A 114 8.16 -0.04 20.34
N PHE A 115 8.61 0.01 21.59
CA PHE A 115 7.86 0.63 22.69
C PHE A 115 8.05 2.15 22.70
N THR A 116 6.96 2.86 23.01
CA THR A 116 6.90 4.31 23.17
C THR A 116 6.39 4.65 24.57
N ASP A 117 6.72 5.85 25.05
CA ASP A 117 6.24 6.40 26.34
C ASP A 117 4.81 6.96 26.21
N THR A 118 3.93 6.22 25.52
CA THR A 118 2.55 6.60 25.25
C THR A 118 1.61 5.50 25.72
N GLU A 119 0.43 5.86 26.22
CA GLU A 119 -0.58 4.89 26.66
C GLU A 119 -1.28 4.17 25.49
N PHE A 120 -1.05 4.58 24.25
CA PHE A 120 -1.67 4.00 23.07
C PHE A 120 -0.91 2.79 22.55
N GLU A 121 -1.62 1.66 22.43
CA GLU A 121 -1.18 0.49 21.69
C GLU A 121 -1.55 0.62 20.20
N THR A 122 -0.67 0.18 19.31
CA THR A 122 -0.95 0.12 17.88
C THR A 122 -0.38 -1.17 17.32
N LEU A 123 -1.26 -2.07 16.88
CA LEU A 123 -0.90 -3.35 16.28
C LEU A 123 -1.36 -3.38 14.82
N PHE A 124 -0.43 -3.76 13.92
CA PHE A 124 -0.74 -4.01 12.52
C PHE A 124 -0.38 -5.46 12.19
N ALA A 125 -1.36 -6.21 11.72
CA ALA A 125 -1.17 -7.59 11.26
C ALA A 125 -1.42 -7.68 9.75
N PHE A 126 -0.56 -8.44 9.06
CA PHE A 126 -0.66 -8.61 7.62
C PHE A 126 -0.51 -10.08 7.23
N ALA A 127 -1.36 -10.53 6.32
CA ALA A 127 -1.20 -11.80 5.62
C ALA A 127 -1.15 -11.51 4.12
N ASN A 128 -0.06 -11.91 3.44
CA ASN A 128 0.14 -11.66 2.01
C ASN A 128 -0.11 -10.19 1.59
N ASN A 129 0.45 -9.22 2.34
CA ASN A 129 0.27 -7.77 2.18
C ASN A 129 -1.16 -7.23 2.43
N ILE A 130 -2.10 -8.07 2.85
CA ILE A 130 -3.45 -7.67 3.22
C ILE A 130 -3.48 -7.37 4.71
N HIS A 131 -3.95 -6.18 5.06
CA HIS A 131 -4.10 -5.77 6.45
C HIS A 131 -5.27 -6.50 7.10
N THR A 132 -5.01 -7.23 8.17
CA THR A 132 -6.02 -8.00 8.92
C THR A 132 -6.38 -7.24 10.19
N VAL A 133 -7.39 -6.37 10.10
CA VAL A 133 -7.82 -5.46 11.18
C VAL A 133 -8.30 -6.22 12.43
N GLU A 134 -9.00 -7.35 12.23
CA GLU A 134 -9.51 -8.19 13.32
C GLU A 134 -8.47 -9.19 13.86
N GLY A 135 -7.26 -9.22 13.30
CA GLY A 135 -6.27 -10.26 13.58
C GLY A 135 -6.69 -11.63 13.02
N GLY A 136 -6.22 -12.71 13.67
CA GLY A 136 -6.43 -14.10 13.28
C GLY A 136 -5.26 -15.00 13.69
N THR A 137 -5.43 -16.32 13.60
CA THR A 137 -4.36 -17.34 13.72
C THR A 137 -3.72 -17.66 12.39
#